data_AF-A0A6G1SKK1-F1
#
_entry.id   AF-A0A6G1SKK1-F1
#
_cell.length_a   1.000
_cell.length_b   1.000
_cell.length_c   1.000
_cell.angle_alpha   90.00
_cell.angle_beta   90.00
_cell.angle_gamma   90.00
#
_symmetry.space_group_name_H-M   'P 1'
#
loop_
_entity.id
_entity.type
_entity.pdbx_description
1 polymer ?
#
loop_
_entity_poly.entity_id
_entity_poly.type
_entity_poly.pdbx_seq_one_letter_code
_entity_poly.pdbx_strand_id
1 'polypeptide(L)'
;PAVMMLDEPTSSLDSCSALSLIKLLKEYAIKEQKTIIISIHQPSSQIFYLFDKLLLLSQGRMIYFGGIQPVLSYFQHFNYHMRHLSYNPADFVMEILKSVDDKERERLAREAYECYFSLNKRISIETGMSLLGSSGASSPNNSAKTVDGNQLQHQFVVPSHQDHVNTGKSHEAVGGHDDLGSSIHSSWSKIYIYDDHDDAYSFDSEFMDQCCKENKWPSGFFTQLYALTSRNFIDGRARMLSKLNWVQTIGLALISGLIWFQVKRSEETLTDIKGWMYFSTMYWMMFAQFNAITSFPAESQVINKERLAGSYRLSSYYLAKMIGELPLVIALPSAFHLISYPLLGFHSFFTFFSLWGFAILNALAAQSVGMFIGFTFNSLELCITIAALYSTATMLFGGFYTNTMPLWLNWLRYGSIVYYGYLNMQMVEFGTGPPVSCAIKSSKYPTCIAADLVRAAQAKNLTASSGPAANQQPDEHLVPSPISFIPNEELVIGLDPMRPNDVPNPIWFNTLCLIGFFLFFRLLGYIVLRIYHKPS
;
A
#
# COMPACT_ATOMS: atom_id res chain seq x y z
N PRO A 1 -21.48 -9.27 8.10
CA PRO A 1 -22.22 -8.32 7.25
C PRO A 1 -23.70 -8.77 7.16
N ALA A 2 -24.66 -7.85 7.05
CA ALA A 2 -26.09 -8.19 6.92
C ALA A 2 -26.42 -8.78 5.54
N VAL A 3 -25.78 -8.25 4.50
CA VAL A 3 -25.82 -8.74 3.11
C VAL A 3 -24.41 -9.15 2.70
N MET A 4 -24.26 -10.32 2.08
CA MET A 4 -23.01 -10.82 1.53
C MET A 4 -23.16 -11.00 0.02
N MET A 5 -22.29 -10.38 -0.76
CA MET A 5 -22.23 -10.55 -2.21
C MET A 5 -20.99 -11.36 -2.56
N LEU A 6 -21.16 -12.44 -3.31
CA LEU A 6 -20.10 -13.37 -3.70
C LEU A 6 -20.07 -13.49 -5.21
N ASP A 7 -18.93 -13.12 -5.80
CA ASP A 7 -18.73 -13.22 -7.24
C ASP A 7 -18.07 -14.55 -7.59
N GLU A 8 -18.78 -15.41 -8.32
CA GLU A 8 -18.35 -16.73 -8.78
C GLU A 8 -17.59 -17.58 -7.73
N PRO A 9 -18.12 -17.79 -6.51
CA PRO A 9 -17.38 -18.46 -5.43
C PRO A 9 -17.11 -19.94 -5.67
N THR A 10 -17.75 -20.53 -6.68
CA THR A 10 -17.55 -21.93 -7.10
C THR A 10 -16.57 -22.07 -8.26
N SER A 11 -16.12 -20.96 -8.86
CA SER A 11 -15.09 -20.99 -9.90
C SER A 11 -13.82 -21.64 -9.35
N SER A 12 -13.15 -22.45 -10.17
CA SER A 12 -11.93 -23.22 -9.82
C SER A 12 -12.07 -24.32 -8.74
N LEU A 13 -13.26 -24.57 -8.21
CA LEU A 13 -13.51 -25.69 -7.30
C LEU A 13 -13.95 -26.95 -8.05
N ASP A 14 -13.61 -28.12 -7.53
CA ASP A 14 -14.21 -29.38 -7.97
C ASP A 14 -15.69 -29.45 -7.54
N SER A 15 -16.48 -30.30 -8.20
CA SER A 15 -17.92 -30.38 -7.97
C SER A 15 -18.31 -30.73 -6.53
N CYS A 16 -17.48 -31.51 -5.81
CA CYS A 16 -17.75 -31.89 -4.43
C CYS A 16 -17.49 -30.72 -3.47
N SER A 17 -16.37 -30.03 -3.64
CA SER A 17 -16.04 -28.82 -2.87
C SER A 17 -17.02 -27.68 -3.13
N ALA A 18 -17.41 -27.46 -4.39
CA ALA A 18 -18.41 -26.46 -4.77
C ALA A 18 -19.76 -26.72 -4.08
N LEU A 19 -20.24 -27.97 -4.08
CA LEU A 19 -21.48 -28.35 -3.40
C LEU A 19 -21.39 -28.11 -1.89
N SER A 20 -20.26 -28.48 -1.28
CA SER A 20 -20.02 -28.30 0.16
C SER A 20 -20.01 -26.83 0.55
N LEU A 21 -19.39 -25.97 -0.27
CA LEU A 21 -19.38 -24.52 -0.07
C LEU A 21 -20.79 -23.93 -0.13
N ILE A 22 -21.59 -24.29 -1.14
CA ILE A 22 -22.96 -23.76 -1.27
C ILE A 22 -23.85 -24.23 -0.10
N LYS A 23 -23.70 -25.48 0.36
CA LYS A 23 -24.40 -25.97 1.56
C LYS A 23 -24.01 -25.16 2.80
N LEU A 24 -22.71 -24.92 3.00
CA LEU A 24 -22.23 -24.10 4.12
C LEU A 24 -22.79 -22.68 4.07
N LEU A 25 -22.80 -22.05 2.88
CA LEU A 25 -23.38 -20.72 2.70
C LEU A 25 -24.88 -20.70 2.98
N LYS A 26 -25.62 -21.74 2.56
CA LYS A 26 -27.04 -21.89 2.84
C LYS A 26 -27.30 -22.02 4.35
N GLU A 27 -26.55 -22.88 5.03
CA GLU A 27 -26.65 -23.06 6.48
C GLU A 27 -26.32 -21.76 7.22
N TYR A 28 -25.27 -21.04 6.79
CA TYR A 28 -24.89 -19.75 7.36
C TYR A 28 -26.00 -18.69 7.17
N ALA A 29 -26.60 -18.62 5.97
CA ALA A 29 -27.71 -17.70 5.69
C ALA A 29 -28.90 -17.93 6.62
N ILE A 30 -29.28 -19.19 6.82
CA ILE A 30 -30.41 -19.58 7.68
C ILE A 30 -30.11 -19.32 9.15
N LYS A 31 -28.94 -19.76 9.63
CA LYS A 31 -28.55 -19.71 11.04
C LYS A 31 -28.36 -18.27 11.53
N GLU A 32 -27.66 -17.46 10.74
CA GLU A 32 -27.29 -16.09 11.11
C GLU A 32 -28.28 -15.04 10.59
N GLN A 33 -29.36 -15.49 9.92
CA GLN A 33 -30.40 -14.67 9.30
C GLN A 33 -29.79 -13.59 8.38
N LYS A 34 -28.97 -14.04 7.42
CA LYS A 34 -28.24 -13.18 6.48
C LYS A 34 -28.71 -13.37 5.05
N THR A 35 -28.66 -12.29 4.28
CA THR A 35 -28.90 -12.34 2.84
C THR A 35 -27.59 -12.61 2.12
N ILE A 36 -27.55 -13.65 1.28
CA ILE A 36 -26.39 -13.97 0.44
C ILE A 36 -26.83 -13.88 -1.02
N ILE A 37 -26.10 -13.09 -1.80
CA ILE A 37 -26.28 -12.91 -3.24
C ILE A 37 -25.06 -13.49 -3.92
N ILE A 38 -25.25 -14.40 -4.88
CA ILE A 38 -24.17 -15.14 -5.52
C ILE A 38 -24.34 -15.09 -7.04
N SER A 39 -23.28 -14.77 -7.78
CA SER A 39 -23.18 -15.08 -9.22
C SER A 39 -22.57 -16.47 -9.39
N ILE A 40 -23.16 -17.32 -10.23
CA ILE A 40 -22.63 -18.66 -10.52
C ILE A 40 -22.71 -18.94 -12.01
N HIS A 41 -21.58 -19.38 -12.56
CA HIS A 41 -21.50 -19.89 -13.92
C HIS A 41 -21.85 -21.39 -13.95
N GLN A 42 -22.93 -21.75 -14.63
CA GLN A 42 -23.34 -23.15 -14.92
C GLN A 42 -23.32 -24.09 -13.69
N PRO A 43 -24.22 -23.89 -12.70
CA PRO A 43 -24.28 -24.78 -11.54
C PRO A 43 -24.69 -26.20 -11.92
N SER A 44 -24.22 -27.18 -11.14
CA SER A 44 -24.78 -28.54 -11.20
C SER A 44 -26.24 -28.54 -10.76
N SER A 45 -27.01 -29.53 -11.18
CA SER A 45 -28.43 -29.66 -10.79
C SER A 45 -28.62 -29.67 -9.27
N GLN A 46 -27.71 -30.32 -8.53
CA GLN A 46 -27.74 -30.32 -7.06
C GLN A 46 -27.57 -28.92 -6.47
N ILE A 47 -26.64 -28.13 -7.01
CA ILE A 47 -26.41 -26.76 -6.56
C ILE A 47 -27.60 -25.86 -6.95
N PHE A 48 -28.15 -26.04 -8.16
CA PHE A 48 -29.27 -25.26 -8.66
C PHE A 48 -30.48 -25.30 -7.73
N TYR A 49 -30.81 -26.48 -7.19
CA TYR A 49 -31.96 -26.62 -6.28
C TYR A 49 -31.71 -26.16 -4.84
N LEU A 50 -30.49 -25.72 -4.48
CA LEU A 50 -30.20 -25.21 -3.13
C LEU A 50 -30.55 -23.73 -2.95
N PHE A 51 -30.67 -22.94 -4.03
CA PHE A 51 -31.00 -21.52 -3.88
C PHE A 51 -32.49 -21.30 -3.59
N ASP A 52 -32.80 -20.18 -2.93
CA ASP A 52 -34.18 -19.78 -2.65
C ASP A 52 -34.79 -19.04 -3.84
N LYS A 53 -34.00 -18.15 -4.45
CA LYS A 53 -34.40 -17.30 -5.57
C LYS A 53 -33.34 -17.32 -6.66
N LEU A 54 -33.80 -17.20 -7.90
CA LEU A 54 -32.98 -17.09 -9.09
C LEU A 54 -33.22 -15.72 -9.73
N LEU A 55 -32.13 -14.98 -9.98
CA LEU A 55 -32.10 -13.84 -10.88
C LEU A 55 -31.37 -14.26 -12.15
N LEU A 56 -32.07 -14.24 -13.27
CA LEU A 56 -31.52 -14.59 -14.58
C LEU A 56 -31.35 -13.33 -15.43
N LEU A 57 -30.13 -13.08 -15.88
CA LEU A 57 -29.78 -11.94 -16.71
C LEU A 57 -29.30 -12.39 -18.09
N SER A 58 -29.70 -11.66 -19.13
CA SER A 58 -29.17 -11.80 -20.48
C SER A 58 -28.92 -10.43 -21.10
N GLN A 59 -27.68 -10.17 -21.52
CA GLN A 59 -27.24 -8.86 -22.06
C GLN A 59 -27.66 -7.66 -21.19
N GLY A 60 -27.52 -7.78 -19.86
CA GLY A 60 -27.87 -6.73 -18.91
C GLY A 60 -29.37 -6.57 -18.63
N ARG A 61 -30.22 -7.41 -19.22
CA ARG A 61 -31.69 -7.40 -19.02
C ARG A 61 -32.12 -8.58 -18.17
N MET A 62 -33.09 -8.35 -17.29
CA MET A 62 -33.71 -9.39 -16.48
C MET A 62 -34.65 -10.24 -17.33
N ILE A 63 -34.42 -11.55 -17.35
CA ILE A 63 -35.26 -12.53 -18.03
C ILE A 63 -36.14 -13.29 -17.04
N TYR A 64 -35.69 -13.45 -15.81
CA TYR A 64 -36.45 -14.11 -14.76
C TYR A 64 -36.00 -13.63 -13.38
N PHE A 65 -36.95 -13.41 -12.48
CA PHE A 65 -36.69 -13.23 -11.06
C PHE A 65 -37.77 -13.88 -10.22
N GLY A 66 -37.40 -14.85 -9.39
CA GLY A 66 -38.38 -15.59 -8.59
C GLY A 66 -37.80 -16.81 -7.89
N GLY A 67 -38.66 -17.63 -7.29
CA GLY A 67 -38.25 -18.89 -6.66
C GLY A 67 -37.82 -19.94 -7.67
N ILE A 68 -36.95 -20.89 -7.29
CA ILE A 68 -36.43 -21.90 -8.24
C ILE A 68 -37.48 -22.89 -8.74
N GLN A 69 -38.44 -23.24 -7.89
CA GLN A 69 -39.46 -24.26 -8.23
C GLN A 69 -40.25 -23.93 -9.50
N PRO A 70 -40.80 -22.70 -9.69
CA PRO A 70 -41.56 -22.35 -10.90
C PRO A 70 -40.71 -22.03 -12.13
N VAL A 71 -39.37 -22.05 -12.08
CA VAL A 71 -38.52 -21.65 -13.22
C VAL A 71 -38.83 -22.46 -14.48
N LEU A 72 -38.98 -23.78 -14.36
CA LEU A 72 -39.27 -24.63 -15.51
C LEU A 72 -40.66 -24.35 -16.09
N SER A 73 -41.65 -24.16 -15.22
CA SER A 73 -43.02 -23.82 -15.62
C SER A 73 -43.09 -22.45 -16.32
N TYR A 74 -42.25 -21.50 -15.90
CA TYR A 74 -42.14 -20.19 -16.54
C TYR A 74 -41.69 -20.34 -18.00
N PHE A 75 -40.61 -21.09 -18.27
CA PHE A 75 -40.14 -21.29 -19.65
C PHE A 75 -41.11 -22.15 -20.49
N GLN A 76 -41.84 -23.08 -19.88
CA GLN A 76 -42.91 -23.83 -20.55
C GLN A 76 -44.04 -22.93 -21.05
N HIS A 77 -44.34 -21.83 -20.35
CA HIS A 77 -45.34 -20.85 -20.81
C HIS A 77 -44.97 -20.23 -22.17
N PHE A 78 -43.67 -20.09 -22.43
CA PHE A 78 -43.14 -19.56 -23.69
C PHE A 78 -42.87 -20.65 -24.73
N ASN A 79 -43.47 -21.84 -24.59
CA ASN A 79 -43.26 -23.02 -25.43
C ASN A 79 -41.83 -23.61 -25.41
N TYR A 80 -41.03 -23.28 -24.39
CA TYR A 80 -39.74 -23.94 -24.18
C TYR A 80 -39.92 -25.15 -23.28
N HIS A 81 -39.85 -26.34 -23.89
CA HIS A 81 -39.94 -27.60 -23.16
C HIS A 81 -38.57 -28.25 -22.99
N MET A 82 -38.32 -28.73 -21.78
CA MET A 82 -37.13 -29.49 -21.47
C MET A 82 -37.22 -30.87 -22.14
N ARG A 83 -36.22 -31.21 -22.97
CA ARG A 83 -36.25 -32.44 -23.80
C ARG A 83 -36.29 -33.73 -22.97
N HIS A 84 -35.62 -33.73 -21.81
CA HIS A 84 -35.54 -34.88 -20.90
C HIS A 84 -35.51 -34.44 -19.42
N LEU A 85 -36.21 -35.17 -18.54
CA LEU A 85 -36.23 -34.89 -17.09
C LEU A 85 -34.87 -35.02 -16.40
N SER A 86 -33.94 -35.79 -16.99
CA SER A 86 -32.57 -35.98 -16.50
C SER A 86 -31.60 -34.88 -16.91
N TYR A 87 -32.04 -33.92 -17.73
CA TYR A 87 -31.19 -32.80 -18.14
C TYR A 87 -31.02 -31.81 -16.98
N ASN A 88 -29.94 -31.04 -16.97
CA ASN A 88 -29.71 -30.06 -15.92
C ASN A 88 -30.58 -28.81 -16.17
N PRO A 89 -31.43 -28.39 -15.23
CA PRO A 89 -32.26 -27.18 -15.40
C PRO A 89 -31.44 -25.93 -15.70
N ALA A 90 -30.27 -25.78 -15.08
CA ALA A 90 -29.41 -24.63 -15.31
C ALA A 90 -28.87 -24.59 -16.75
N ASP A 91 -28.46 -25.74 -17.28
CA ASP A 91 -27.98 -25.85 -18.66
C ASP A 91 -29.11 -25.62 -19.67
N PHE A 92 -30.32 -26.12 -19.38
CA PHE A 92 -31.51 -25.85 -20.18
C PHE A 92 -31.82 -24.36 -20.30
N VAL A 93 -31.86 -23.64 -19.18
CA VAL A 93 -32.13 -22.20 -19.17
C VAL A 93 -31.05 -21.44 -19.94
N MET A 94 -29.78 -21.81 -19.75
CA MET A 94 -28.67 -21.18 -20.46
C MET A 94 -28.66 -21.49 -21.97
N GLU A 95 -29.10 -22.69 -22.37
CA GLU A 95 -29.24 -23.08 -23.78
C GLU A 95 -30.31 -22.24 -24.48
N ILE A 96 -31.47 -22.03 -23.83
CA ILE A 96 -32.53 -21.14 -24.34
C ILE A 96 -31.97 -19.73 -24.54
N LEU A 97 -31.29 -19.17 -23.54
CA LEU A 97 -30.76 -17.81 -23.65
C LEU A 97 -29.75 -17.63 -24.79
N LYS A 98 -29.05 -18.71 -25.17
CA LYS A 98 -28.11 -18.72 -26.31
C LYS A 98 -28.80 -18.91 -27.64
N SER A 99 -29.90 -19.66 -27.70
CA SER A 99 -30.62 -19.96 -28.95
C SER A 99 -31.61 -18.87 -29.37
N VAL A 100 -32.01 -18.00 -28.44
CA VAL A 100 -33.06 -17.00 -28.64
C VAL A 100 -32.53 -15.73 -29.31
N ASP A 101 -33.23 -15.28 -30.36
CA ASP A 101 -32.95 -14.04 -31.09
C ASP A 101 -33.23 -12.79 -30.24
N ASP A 102 -32.64 -11.65 -30.60
CA ASP A 102 -32.76 -10.40 -29.84
C ASP A 102 -34.22 -9.93 -29.66
N LYS A 103 -35.09 -10.16 -30.65
CA LYS A 103 -36.52 -9.80 -30.57
C LYS A 103 -37.28 -10.63 -29.54
N GLU A 104 -37.00 -11.92 -29.48
CA GLU A 104 -37.63 -12.82 -28.50
C GLU A 104 -37.06 -12.58 -27.10
N ARG A 105 -35.77 -12.27 -26.99
CA ARG A 105 -35.15 -11.87 -25.73
C ARG A 105 -35.78 -10.59 -25.15
N GLU A 106 -36.05 -9.60 -25.99
CA GLU A 106 -36.79 -8.38 -25.61
C GLU A 106 -38.20 -8.72 -25.08
N ARG A 107 -38.92 -9.62 -25.76
CA ARG A 107 -40.25 -10.07 -25.34
C ARG A 107 -40.20 -10.73 -23.96
N LEU A 108 -39.26 -11.66 -23.75
CA LEU A 108 -39.06 -12.33 -22.46
C LEU A 108 -38.72 -11.32 -21.36
N ALA A 109 -37.83 -10.37 -21.64
CA ALA A 109 -37.44 -9.35 -20.67
C ALA A 109 -38.61 -8.44 -20.27
N ARG A 110 -39.44 -8.02 -21.23
CA ARG A 110 -40.62 -7.19 -20.97
C ARG A 110 -41.65 -7.93 -20.12
N GLU A 111 -41.93 -9.18 -20.44
CA GLU A 111 -42.90 -9.99 -19.70
C GLU A 111 -42.40 -10.32 -18.29
N ALA A 112 -41.10 -10.60 -18.13
CA ALA A 112 -40.48 -10.77 -16.82
C ALA A 112 -40.61 -9.51 -15.95
N TYR A 113 -40.40 -8.33 -16.55
CA TYR A 113 -40.56 -7.04 -15.87
C TYR A 113 -42.01 -6.80 -15.44
N GLU A 114 -42.98 -7.04 -16.33
CA GLU A 114 -44.40 -6.88 -16.05
C GLU A 114 -44.89 -7.86 -14.96
N CYS A 115 -44.47 -9.12 -15.01
CA CYS A 115 -44.77 -10.12 -13.98
C CYS A 115 -44.19 -9.71 -12.62
N TYR A 116 -42.94 -9.24 -12.58
CA TYR A 116 -42.32 -8.79 -11.34
C TYR A 116 -43.05 -7.58 -10.74
N PHE A 117 -43.32 -6.56 -11.56
CA PHE A 117 -43.99 -5.34 -11.12
C PHE A 117 -45.42 -5.61 -10.63
N SER A 118 -46.18 -6.43 -11.35
CA SER A 118 -47.54 -6.81 -10.96
C SER A 118 -47.59 -7.61 -9.65
N LEU A 119 -46.59 -8.47 -9.39
CA LEU A 119 -46.45 -9.16 -8.09
C LEU A 119 -46.19 -8.16 -6.96
N ASN A 120 -45.27 -7.23 -7.16
CA ASN A 120 -44.87 -6.27 -6.12
C ASN A 120 -45.99 -5.29 -5.78
N LYS A 121 -46.81 -4.92 -6.79
CA LYS A 121 -48.02 -4.12 -6.61
C LYS A 121 -49.08 -4.85 -5.77
N ARG A 122 -49.28 -6.15 -5.99
CA ARG A 122 -50.22 -6.97 -5.17
C ARG A 122 -49.76 -7.12 -3.73
N ILE A 123 -48.48 -7.41 -3.51
CA ILE A 123 -47.89 -7.51 -2.16
C ILE A 123 -48.06 -6.17 -1.41
N SER A 124 -47.86 -5.04 -2.08
CA SER A 124 -48.05 -3.72 -1.49
C SER A 124 -49.50 -3.45 -1.06
N ILE A 125 -50.48 -3.94 -1.83
CA ILE A 125 -51.93 -3.79 -1.54
C ILE A 125 -52.35 -4.70 -0.38
N GLU A 126 -51.97 -5.98 -0.39
CA GLU A 126 -52.32 -6.93 0.68
C GLU A 126 -51.74 -6.50 2.02
N THR A 127 -50.50 -6.02 2.02
CA THR A 127 -49.86 -5.55 3.26
C THR A 127 -50.42 -4.20 3.75
N GLY A 128 -51.04 -3.41 2.86
CA GLY A 128 -51.80 -2.21 3.22
C GLY A 128 -53.16 -2.55 3.84
N MET A 129 -53.85 -3.57 3.32
CA MET A 129 -55.11 -4.08 3.88
C MET A 129 -54.94 -4.73 5.26
N SER A 130 -53.82 -5.40 5.54
CA SER A 130 -53.56 -5.98 6.86
C SER A 130 -53.33 -4.94 7.98
N LEU A 131 -52.94 -3.71 7.64
CA LEU A 131 -52.77 -2.61 8.60
C LEU A 131 -54.09 -1.88 8.92
N LEU A 132 -55.09 -2.00 8.05
CA LEU A 132 -56.43 -1.43 8.23
C LEU A 132 -57.42 -2.43 8.86
N GLY A 133 -57.02 -3.69 9.05
CA GLY A 133 -57.87 -4.81 9.47
C GLY A 133 -58.01 -5.05 10.98
N SER A 134 -57.75 -4.06 11.84
CA SER A 134 -58.02 -4.17 13.28
C SER A 134 -58.96 -3.09 13.78
N SER A 135 -60.22 -3.10 13.33
CA SER A 135 -61.34 -2.44 14.01
C SER A 135 -62.68 -2.98 13.48
N GLY A 136 -63.42 -3.66 14.38
CA GLY A 136 -64.88 -3.61 14.49
C GLY A 136 -65.75 -4.00 13.29
N ALA A 137 -66.38 -5.17 13.39
CA ALA A 137 -67.49 -5.60 12.54
C ALA A 137 -68.67 -4.63 12.52
N SER A 138 -69.30 -4.46 11.34
CA SER A 138 -70.76 -4.56 11.18
C SER A 138 -71.13 -4.75 9.69
N SER A 139 -72.05 -5.69 9.45
CA SER A 139 -72.74 -5.90 8.17
C SER A 139 -73.73 -4.75 7.90
N PRO A 140 -74.06 -4.41 6.64
CA PRO A 140 -75.32 -4.93 6.09
C PRO A 140 -75.42 -5.15 4.56
N ASN A 141 -76.16 -6.22 4.22
CA ASN A 141 -77.17 -6.43 3.16
C ASN A 141 -77.13 -5.74 1.76
N ASN A 142 -77.23 -6.62 0.75
CA ASN A 142 -78.04 -6.59 -0.50
C ASN A 142 -78.07 -5.32 -1.38
N SER A 143 -77.55 -5.45 -2.60
CA SER A 143 -78.37 -5.36 -3.83
C SER A 143 -77.55 -5.74 -5.07
N ALA A 144 -78.14 -6.59 -5.90
CA ALA A 144 -77.63 -7.03 -7.19
C ALA A 144 -77.67 -5.91 -8.24
N LYS A 145 -76.64 -5.84 -9.10
CA LYS A 145 -76.78 -5.41 -10.50
C LYS A 145 -75.81 -6.22 -11.37
N THR A 146 -76.41 -7.07 -12.19
CA THR A 146 -75.85 -7.73 -13.36
C THR A 146 -75.42 -6.71 -14.42
N VAL A 147 -74.22 -6.89 -14.98
CA VAL A 147 -73.86 -6.45 -16.34
C VAL A 147 -73.10 -7.60 -16.99
N ASP A 148 -73.71 -8.20 -18.00
CA ASP A 148 -73.13 -9.18 -18.92
C ASP A 148 -72.10 -8.53 -19.85
N GLY A 149 -71.09 -9.30 -20.27
CA GLY A 149 -70.28 -8.98 -21.44
C GLY A 149 -68.87 -9.56 -21.45
N ASN A 150 -68.73 -10.83 -21.83
CA ASN A 150 -67.59 -11.50 -22.46
C ASN A 150 -66.20 -10.84 -22.39
N GLN A 151 -65.26 -11.45 -21.65
CA GLN A 151 -63.92 -11.75 -22.17
C GLN A 151 -63.17 -12.76 -21.29
N LEU A 152 -62.82 -13.87 -21.95
CA LEU A 152 -61.97 -15.00 -21.58
C LEU A 152 -61.10 -14.84 -20.32
N GLN A 153 -61.45 -15.58 -19.28
CA GLN A 153 -60.60 -15.84 -18.11
C GLN A 153 -59.38 -16.68 -18.52
N HIS A 154 -58.19 -16.08 -18.49
CA HIS A 154 -56.95 -16.85 -18.36
C HIS A 154 -56.80 -17.31 -16.91
N GLN A 155 -57.22 -18.55 -16.66
CA GLN A 155 -57.06 -19.25 -15.41
C GLN A 155 -55.59 -19.64 -15.22
N PHE A 156 -54.80 -18.77 -14.58
CA PHE A 156 -53.45 -19.12 -14.13
C PHE A 156 -53.54 -19.95 -12.84
N VAL A 157 -53.15 -21.22 -12.94
CA VAL A 157 -53.00 -22.12 -11.80
C VAL A 157 -51.74 -21.71 -11.03
N VAL A 158 -51.92 -21.24 -9.80
CA VAL A 158 -50.84 -21.02 -8.81
C VAL A 158 -50.93 -22.14 -7.78
N PRO A 159 -49.87 -22.92 -7.52
CA PRO A 159 -49.84 -23.82 -6.37
C PRO A 159 -49.71 -22.98 -5.10
N SER A 160 -50.74 -23.01 -4.25
CA SER A 160 -50.69 -22.49 -2.88
C SER A 160 -49.88 -23.46 -2.02
N HIS A 161 -48.70 -23.04 -1.55
CA HIS A 161 -48.05 -23.69 -0.40
C HIS A 161 -48.70 -23.16 0.88
N GLN A 162 -49.48 -24.01 1.54
CA GLN A 162 -49.91 -23.83 2.92
C GLN A 162 -48.78 -24.31 3.84
N ASP A 163 -48.12 -23.39 4.52
CA ASP A 163 -47.26 -23.73 5.65
C ASP A 163 -48.15 -23.99 6.88
N HIS A 164 -48.30 -25.27 7.22
CA HIS A 164 -48.92 -25.71 8.47
C HIS A 164 -48.00 -25.39 9.65
N VAL A 165 -48.32 -24.35 10.43
CA VAL A 165 -47.77 -24.14 11.77
C VAL A 165 -48.74 -24.71 12.80
N ASN A 166 -48.39 -25.90 13.34
CA ASN A 166 -49.09 -26.52 14.46
C ASN A 166 -48.94 -25.66 15.73
N THR A 167 -50.06 -25.23 16.29
CA THR A 167 -50.13 -24.62 17.64
C THR A 167 -50.50 -25.69 18.66
N GLY A 168 -49.51 -26.20 19.39
CA GLY A 168 -49.69 -27.06 20.56
C GLY A 168 -49.56 -26.24 21.84
N LYS A 169 -50.63 -26.20 22.65
CA LYS A 169 -50.70 -25.63 24.00
C LYS A 169 -49.96 -26.51 25.03
N SER A 170 -49.30 -25.92 26.03
CA SER A 170 -49.67 -26.00 27.47
C SER A 170 -48.49 -25.79 28.46
N HIS A 171 -48.87 -25.18 29.61
CA HIS A 171 -48.22 -25.10 30.94
C HIS A 171 -47.40 -23.85 31.35
N GLU A 172 -48.08 -22.93 32.06
CA GLU A 172 -47.87 -22.47 33.46
C GLU A 172 -46.54 -22.87 34.18
N ALA A 173 -45.88 -22.08 35.04
CA ALA A 173 -46.13 -20.80 35.70
C ALA A 173 -44.87 -20.32 36.48
N VAL A 174 -44.96 -19.10 37.04
CA VAL A 174 -44.32 -18.54 38.26
C VAL A 174 -43.07 -17.67 38.10
N GLY A 175 -43.22 -16.37 38.44
CA GLY A 175 -42.30 -15.71 39.39
C GLY A 175 -41.62 -14.40 38.98
N GLY A 176 -42.36 -13.29 39.05
CA GLY A 176 -41.99 -11.90 39.42
C GLY A 176 -40.58 -11.33 39.19
N HIS A 177 -40.51 -10.21 38.44
CA HIS A 177 -40.13 -8.90 38.98
C HIS A 177 -40.33 -7.80 37.94
N ASP A 178 -40.89 -6.68 38.38
CA ASP A 178 -41.28 -5.51 37.60
C ASP A 178 -40.09 -4.63 37.14
N ASP A 179 -40.40 -3.83 36.12
CA ASP A 179 -39.77 -2.56 35.69
C ASP A 179 -38.45 -2.59 34.89
N LEU A 180 -38.56 -2.59 33.55
CA LEU A 180 -38.26 -1.41 32.73
C LEU A 180 -38.76 -1.62 31.29
N GLY A 181 -39.84 -0.94 30.91
CA GLY A 181 -40.41 -0.99 29.58
C GLY A 181 -39.49 -0.38 28.52
N SER A 182 -38.94 -1.21 27.65
CA SER A 182 -38.53 -0.80 26.31
C SER A 182 -38.96 -1.89 25.32
N SER A 183 -40.19 -1.74 24.82
CA SER A 183 -40.67 -2.48 23.66
C SER A 183 -39.80 -2.12 22.46
N ILE A 184 -38.88 -3.04 22.12
CA ILE A 184 -38.17 -3.04 20.84
C ILE A 184 -39.23 -3.37 19.79
N HIS A 185 -39.92 -2.34 19.32
CA HIS A 185 -40.69 -2.40 18.10
C HIS A 185 -39.66 -2.51 16.97
N SER A 186 -39.39 -3.73 16.49
CA SER A 186 -38.58 -3.93 15.28
C SER A 186 -39.36 -3.33 14.11
N SER A 187 -39.16 -2.03 13.88
CA SER A 187 -39.67 -1.32 12.73
C SER A 187 -38.88 -1.80 11.52
N TRP A 188 -39.36 -2.87 10.89
CA TRP A 188 -38.96 -3.22 9.55
C TRP A 188 -39.45 -2.09 8.65
N SER A 189 -38.57 -1.14 8.32
CA SER A 189 -38.83 -0.22 7.22
C SER A 189 -38.93 -1.05 5.96
N LYS A 190 -40.17 -1.28 5.51
CA LYS A 190 -40.48 -1.83 4.20
C LYS A 190 -39.81 -0.94 3.16
N ILE A 191 -38.85 -1.48 2.42
CA ILE A 191 -38.29 -0.80 1.25
C ILE A 191 -39.38 -0.86 0.17
N TYR A 192 -40.07 0.25 -0.01
CA TYR A 192 -40.96 0.45 -1.15
C TYR A 192 -40.11 0.93 -2.33
N ILE A 193 -39.93 0.09 -3.34
CA ILE A 193 -39.46 0.54 -4.64
C ILE A 193 -40.72 0.93 -5.42
N TYR A 194 -41.08 2.21 -5.38
CA TYR A 194 -42.04 2.79 -6.30
C TYR A 194 -41.29 3.18 -7.57
N ASP A 195 -41.59 2.49 -8.68
CA ASP A 195 -41.30 2.98 -10.02
C ASP A 195 -42.64 3.40 -10.61
N ASP A 196 -42.94 4.69 -10.56
CA ASP A 196 -43.96 5.31 -11.42
C ASP A 196 -43.22 6.03 -12.54
N HIS A 197 -43.62 5.69 -13.76
CA HIS A 197 -43.07 6.24 -15.00
C HIS A 197 -43.24 7.76 -15.07
N ASP A 198 -42.24 8.40 -15.67
CA ASP A 198 -42.19 9.81 -16.06
C ASP A 198 -42.06 10.83 -14.92
N ASP A 199 -40.86 10.93 -14.35
CA ASP A 199 -40.12 12.20 -14.21
C ASP A 199 -38.73 11.95 -13.64
N ALA A 200 -37.72 12.58 -14.24
CA ALA A 200 -36.33 12.46 -13.83
C ALA A 200 -36.07 13.12 -12.47
N TYR A 201 -36.12 12.36 -11.36
CA TYR A 201 -35.54 12.81 -10.08
C TYR A 201 -34.88 11.68 -9.29
N SER A 202 -33.82 12.10 -8.60
CA SER A 202 -32.84 11.33 -7.84
C SER A 202 -33.43 10.26 -6.93
N PHE A 203 -32.91 9.03 -7.08
CA PHE A 203 -32.92 8.00 -6.04
C PHE A 203 -32.53 8.62 -4.71
N ASP A 204 -33.42 8.54 -3.72
CA ASP A 204 -33.38 9.33 -2.49
C ASP A 204 -32.09 9.07 -1.70
N SER A 205 -31.11 9.95 -1.91
CA SER A 205 -29.77 9.83 -1.33
C SER A 205 -29.79 9.93 0.18
N GLU A 206 -30.85 10.47 0.77
CA GLU A 206 -30.99 10.68 2.22
C GLU A 206 -31.14 9.36 3.00
N PHE A 207 -31.80 8.33 2.47
CA PHE A 207 -31.94 7.04 3.18
C PHE A 207 -30.64 6.24 3.18
N MET A 208 -29.93 6.25 2.04
CA MET A 208 -28.57 5.70 1.98
C MET A 208 -27.62 6.53 2.83
N ASP A 209 -27.71 7.86 2.84
CA ASP A 209 -26.89 8.71 3.72
C ASP A 209 -27.16 8.46 5.20
N GLN A 210 -28.38 8.14 5.61
CA GLN A 210 -28.68 7.88 7.01
C GLN A 210 -28.09 6.54 7.51
N CYS A 211 -28.07 5.49 6.67
CA CYS A 211 -27.33 4.24 6.98
C CYS A 211 -25.82 4.36 6.74
N CYS A 212 -25.39 5.18 5.78
CA CYS A 212 -23.98 5.41 5.43
C CYS A 212 -23.30 6.49 6.30
N LYS A 213 -24.05 7.15 7.20
CA LYS A 213 -23.53 7.98 8.30
C LYS A 213 -22.93 7.13 9.43
N GLU A 214 -23.15 5.81 9.45
CA GLU A 214 -22.30 4.93 10.24
C GLU A 214 -20.87 5.00 9.70
N ASN A 215 -19.91 5.21 10.61
CA ASN A 215 -18.50 5.37 10.27
C ASN A 215 -18.08 4.43 9.15
N LYS A 216 -17.68 4.97 7.98
CA LYS A 216 -17.16 4.23 6.81
C LYS A 216 -16.13 3.14 7.17
N TRP A 217 -15.50 3.28 8.34
CA TRP A 217 -14.61 2.27 8.91
C TRP A 217 -15.10 1.88 10.31
N PRO A 218 -15.20 0.58 10.62
CA PRO A 218 -15.68 0.11 11.93
C PRO A 218 -14.68 0.35 13.07
N SER A 219 -13.41 0.63 12.75
CA SER A 219 -12.31 0.77 13.70
C SER A 219 -11.67 2.16 13.70
N GLY A 220 -11.10 2.55 14.85
CA GLY A 220 -10.36 3.79 15.01
C GLY A 220 -9.04 3.83 14.24
N PHE A 221 -8.55 5.03 13.94
CA PHE A 221 -7.30 5.25 13.19
C PHE A 221 -6.10 4.52 13.81
N PHE A 222 -5.90 4.68 15.12
CA PHE A 222 -4.74 4.10 15.81
C PHE A 222 -4.79 2.56 15.89
N THR A 223 -5.98 1.99 16.00
CA THR A 223 -6.17 0.53 15.95
C THR A 223 -5.78 -0.02 14.58
N GLN A 224 -6.21 0.65 13.50
CA GLN A 224 -5.81 0.30 12.13
C GLN A 224 -4.31 0.45 11.95
N LEU A 225 -3.74 1.57 12.41
CA LEU A 225 -2.31 1.85 12.32
C LEU A 225 -1.48 0.76 13.01
N TYR A 226 -1.82 0.40 14.25
CA TYR A 226 -1.12 -0.63 15.01
C TYR A 226 -1.16 -2.00 14.33
N ALA A 227 -2.36 -2.44 13.94
CA ALA A 227 -2.53 -3.74 13.29
C ALA A 227 -1.77 -3.82 11.96
N LEU A 228 -1.86 -2.75 11.14
CA LEU A 228 -1.16 -2.67 9.87
C LEU A 228 0.36 -2.55 10.06
N THR A 229 0.84 -1.81 11.06
CA THR A 229 2.28 -1.71 11.34
C THR A 229 2.86 -3.06 11.72
N SER A 230 2.17 -3.81 12.59
CA SER A 230 2.58 -5.16 12.99
C SER A 230 2.63 -6.11 11.77
N ARG A 231 1.58 -6.11 10.94
CA ARG A 231 1.54 -6.88 9.68
C ARG A 231 2.71 -6.51 8.76
N ASN A 232 2.89 -5.23 8.47
CA ASN A 232 3.97 -4.74 7.60
C ASN A 232 5.36 -5.12 8.14
N PHE A 233 5.57 -5.09 9.46
CA PHE A 233 6.84 -5.51 10.05
C PHE A 233 7.09 -7.01 9.84
N ILE A 234 6.08 -7.86 10.06
CA ILE A 234 6.20 -9.32 9.89
C ILE A 234 6.47 -9.66 8.42
N ASP A 235 5.68 -9.09 7.51
CA ASP A 235 5.80 -9.33 6.06
C ASP A 235 7.14 -8.80 5.53
N GLY A 236 7.53 -7.59 5.95
CA GLY A 236 8.78 -6.95 5.58
C GLY A 236 10.01 -7.69 6.12
N ARG A 237 9.95 -8.22 7.35
CA ARG A 237 11.10 -8.84 8.03
C ARG A 237 11.69 -10.00 7.24
N ALA A 238 10.86 -10.92 6.76
CA ALA A 238 11.32 -12.10 6.04
C ALA A 238 12.00 -11.74 4.71
N ARG A 239 11.50 -10.70 4.04
CA ARG A 239 12.01 -10.20 2.75
C ARG A 239 13.27 -9.35 2.93
N MET A 240 13.23 -8.34 3.79
CA MET A 240 14.29 -7.35 3.96
C MET A 240 15.48 -7.90 4.75
N LEU A 241 15.24 -8.69 5.81
CA LEU A 241 16.28 -9.29 6.66
C LEU A 241 16.52 -10.77 6.34
N SER A 242 16.43 -11.12 5.04
CA SER A 242 16.70 -12.47 4.57
C SER A 242 18.13 -12.92 4.95
N LYS A 243 18.32 -14.23 5.10
CA LYS A 243 19.66 -14.80 5.38
C LYS A 243 20.68 -14.38 4.33
N LEU A 244 20.26 -14.30 3.06
CA LEU A 244 21.10 -13.88 1.94
C LEU A 244 21.53 -12.42 2.07
N ASN A 245 20.62 -11.52 2.44
CA ASN A 245 20.96 -10.11 2.67
C ASN A 245 21.95 -9.95 3.82
N TRP A 246 21.81 -10.73 4.90
CA TRP A 246 22.77 -10.71 6.02
C TRP A 246 24.16 -11.19 5.60
N VAL A 247 24.25 -12.34 4.91
CA VAL A 247 25.53 -12.88 4.42
C VAL A 247 26.20 -11.91 3.46
N GLN A 248 25.47 -11.36 2.49
CA GLN A 248 25.97 -10.35 1.57
C GLN A 248 26.44 -9.09 2.31
N THR A 249 25.68 -8.62 3.30
CA THR A 249 26.02 -7.42 4.08
C THR A 249 27.29 -7.60 4.89
N ILE A 250 27.44 -8.72 5.59
CA ILE A 250 28.64 -9.03 6.37
C ILE A 250 29.83 -9.21 5.42
N GLY A 251 29.66 -9.95 4.32
CA GLY A 251 30.71 -10.13 3.31
C GLY A 251 31.17 -8.80 2.72
N LEU A 252 30.24 -7.93 2.34
CA LEU A 252 30.55 -6.60 1.80
C LEU A 252 31.24 -5.70 2.82
N ALA A 253 30.81 -5.74 4.09
CA ALA A 253 31.41 -4.97 5.17
C ALA A 253 32.86 -5.39 5.45
N LEU A 254 33.13 -6.70 5.43
CA LEU A 254 34.49 -7.24 5.57
C LEU A 254 35.37 -6.87 4.37
N ILE A 255 34.88 -7.06 3.14
CA ILE A 255 35.63 -6.69 1.93
C ILE A 255 35.95 -5.18 1.94
N SER A 256 34.94 -4.34 2.19
CA SER A 256 35.12 -2.90 2.28
C SER A 256 36.09 -2.52 3.41
N GLY A 257 35.95 -3.11 4.60
CA GLY A 257 36.84 -2.85 5.73
C GLY A 257 38.28 -3.32 5.50
N LEU A 258 38.49 -4.39 4.74
CA LEU A 258 39.83 -4.89 4.38
C LEU A 258 40.51 -4.02 3.30
N ILE A 259 39.74 -3.53 2.32
CA ILE A 259 40.27 -2.60 1.28
C ILE A 259 40.80 -1.32 1.93
N TRP A 260 40.07 -0.77 2.89
CA TRP A 260 40.43 0.45 3.60
C TRP A 260 40.93 0.18 5.03
N PHE A 261 41.66 -0.92 5.24
CA PHE A 261 42.08 -1.31 6.58
C PHE A 261 43.08 -0.31 7.18
N GLN A 262 42.70 0.34 8.30
CA GLN A 262 43.55 1.22 9.10
C GLN A 262 44.37 2.22 8.26
N VAL A 263 43.70 2.94 7.37
CA VAL A 263 44.37 3.89 6.45
C VAL A 263 45.07 4.98 7.26
N LYS A 264 46.38 5.13 7.04
CA LYS A 264 47.18 6.22 7.64
C LYS A 264 46.64 7.56 7.13
N ARG A 265 46.32 8.51 8.02
CA ARG A 265 45.77 9.83 7.66
C ARG A 265 46.86 10.79 7.11
N SER A 266 47.02 10.81 5.80
CA SER A 266 47.86 11.76 5.07
C SER A 266 47.10 12.36 3.89
N GLU A 267 47.61 13.45 3.33
CA GLU A 267 47.03 14.09 2.15
C GLU A 267 46.86 13.13 0.96
N GLU A 268 47.79 12.19 0.79
CA GLU A 268 47.77 11.18 -0.29
C GLU A 268 46.64 10.16 -0.13
N THR A 269 46.25 9.85 1.11
CA THR A 269 45.22 8.84 1.43
C THR A 269 43.86 9.46 1.77
N LEU A 270 43.72 10.78 1.70
CA LEU A 270 42.45 11.48 1.91
C LEU A 270 41.34 10.97 0.97
N THR A 271 41.70 10.65 -0.27
CA THR A 271 40.77 10.11 -1.27
C THR A 271 40.24 8.74 -0.89
N ASP A 272 41.01 7.94 -0.13
CA ASP A 272 40.61 6.60 0.29
C ASP A 272 39.51 6.67 1.35
N ILE A 273 39.67 7.54 2.36
CA ILE A 273 38.67 7.78 3.41
C ILE A 273 37.38 8.35 2.80
N LYS A 274 37.52 9.31 1.87
CA LYS A 274 36.40 9.86 1.08
C LYS A 274 35.70 8.77 0.26
N GLY A 275 36.49 7.87 -0.34
CA GLY A 275 36.00 6.74 -1.13
C GLY A 275 35.13 5.79 -0.31
N TRP A 276 35.56 5.44 0.90
CA TRP A 276 34.77 4.60 1.80
C TRP A 276 33.40 5.24 2.14
N MET A 277 33.38 6.52 2.53
CA MET A 277 32.12 7.22 2.87
C MET A 277 31.16 7.31 1.69
N TYR A 278 31.70 7.61 0.52
CA TYR A 278 30.91 7.74 -0.69
C TYR A 278 30.34 6.38 -1.11
N PHE A 279 31.17 5.33 -1.09
CA PHE A 279 30.74 3.96 -1.37
C PHE A 279 29.65 3.48 -0.41
N SER A 280 29.82 3.66 0.91
CA SER A 280 28.84 3.25 1.91
C SER A 280 27.51 3.96 1.72
N THR A 281 27.55 5.27 1.45
CA THR A 281 26.35 6.09 1.27
C THR A 281 25.60 5.69 0.00
N MET A 282 26.32 5.46 -1.10
CA MET A 282 25.74 5.04 -2.39
C MET A 282 25.13 3.65 -2.33
N TYR A 283 25.84 2.68 -1.74
CA TYR A 283 25.37 1.31 -1.66
C TYR A 283 24.05 1.21 -0.89
N TRP A 284 23.99 1.81 0.31
CA TRP A 284 22.77 1.75 1.14
C TRP A 284 21.62 2.58 0.59
N MET A 285 21.90 3.68 -0.12
CA MET A 285 20.91 4.41 -0.91
C MET A 285 20.26 3.49 -1.95
N MET A 286 21.09 2.87 -2.79
CA MET A 286 20.65 2.02 -3.88
C MET A 286 19.85 0.82 -3.34
N PHE A 287 20.38 0.16 -2.31
CA PHE A 287 19.71 -0.95 -1.65
C PHE A 287 18.31 -0.57 -1.12
N ALA A 288 18.18 0.57 -0.43
CA ALA A 288 16.90 1.03 0.10
C ALA A 288 15.90 1.38 -1.02
N GLN A 289 16.37 2.03 -2.08
CA GLN A 289 15.54 2.42 -3.23
C GLN A 289 14.97 1.20 -3.97
N PHE A 290 15.79 0.21 -4.31
CA PHE A 290 15.33 -0.99 -5.03
C PHE A 290 14.43 -1.88 -4.17
N ASN A 291 14.68 -2.00 -2.87
CA ASN A 291 13.80 -2.74 -1.96
C ASN A 291 12.40 -2.12 -1.85
N ALA A 292 12.30 -0.79 -1.95
CA ALA A 292 11.02 -0.09 -1.95
C ALA A 292 10.23 -0.34 -3.25
N ILE A 293 10.89 -0.24 -4.40
CA ILE A 293 10.28 -0.41 -5.74
C ILE A 293 9.67 -1.80 -5.92
N THR A 294 10.41 -2.84 -5.51
CA THR A 294 9.99 -4.23 -5.67
C THR A 294 8.84 -4.62 -4.75
N SER A 295 8.59 -3.87 -3.67
CA SER A 295 7.51 -4.18 -2.71
C SER A 295 6.12 -3.85 -3.22
N PHE A 296 5.97 -2.74 -3.95
CA PHE A 296 4.65 -2.17 -4.19
C PHE A 296 3.77 -2.96 -5.17
N PRO A 297 4.24 -3.43 -6.34
CA PRO A 297 3.37 -4.12 -7.28
C PRO A 297 2.71 -5.37 -6.69
N ALA A 298 3.40 -6.06 -5.76
CA ALA A 298 2.85 -7.20 -5.05
C ALA A 298 1.77 -6.79 -4.03
N GLU A 299 1.98 -5.67 -3.33
CA GLU A 299 1.07 -5.18 -2.30
C GLU A 299 -0.16 -4.46 -2.88
N SER A 300 -0.02 -3.80 -4.04
CA SER A 300 -1.06 -2.93 -4.62
C SER A 300 -2.39 -3.66 -4.87
N GLN A 301 -2.32 -4.91 -5.31
CA GLN A 301 -3.52 -5.74 -5.56
C GLN A 301 -4.28 -6.04 -4.27
N VAL A 302 -3.55 -6.37 -3.20
CA VAL A 302 -4.14 -6.66 -1.88
C VAL A 302 -4.75 -5.40 -1.30
N ILE A 303 -4.03 -4.27 -1.36
CA ILE A 303 -4.51 -2.98 -0.86
C ILE A 303 -5.82 -2.57 -1.54
N ASN A 304 -5.91 -2.73 -2.86
CA ASN A 304 -7.12 -2.36 -3.59
C ASN A 304 -8.32 -3.20 -3.15
N LYS A 305 -8.14 -4.51 -2.97
CA LYS A 305 -9.18 -5.41 -2.47
C LYS A 305 -9.60 -5.07 -1.03
N GLU A 306 -8.65 -4.86 -0.13
CA GLU A 306 -8.92 -4.55 1.29
C GLU A 306 -9.60 -3.18 1.47
N ARG A 307 -9.27 -2.21 0.60
CA ARG A 307 -9.89 -0.87 0.61
C ARG A 307 -11.29 -0.87 0.02
N LEU A 308 -11.56 -1.67 -1.01
CA LEU A 308 -12.92 -1.89 -1.52
C LEU A 308 -13.82 -2.53 -0.45
N ALA A 309 -13.26 -3.46 0.32
CA ALA A 309 -13.96 -4.11 1.42
C ALA A 309 -14.21 -3.20 2.65
N GLY A 310 -13.74 -1.94 2.65
CA GLY A 310 -13.94 -1.07 3.81
C GLY A 310 -13.16 -1.50 5.05
N SER A 311 -11.99 -2.16 4.88
CA SER A 311 -11.17 -2.65 6.01
C SER A 311 -10.38 -1.54 6.74
N TYR A 312 -9.68 -0.65 6.04
CA TYR A 312 -8.89 0.45 6.65
C TYR A 312 -8.71 1.70 5.76
N ARG A 313 -8.37 2.82 6.41
CA ARG A 313 -8.06 4.10 5.74
C ARG A 313 -6.71 4.04 5.01
N LEU A 314 -6.62 4.72 3.86
CA LEU A 314 -5.36 4.82 3.11
C LEU A 314 -4.23 5.49 3.92
N SER A 315 -4.56 6.51 4.70
CA SER A 315 -3.59 7.20 5.57
C SER A 315 -3.05 6.27 6.67
N SER A 316 -3.91 5.43 7.26
CA SER A 316 -3.48 4.42 8.25
C SER A 316 -2.49 3.44 7.62
N TYR A 317 -2.78 2.94 6.41
CA TYR A 317 -1.90 2.04 5.68
C TYR A 317 -0.56 2.68 5.34
N TYR A 318 -0.59 3.86 4.73
CA TYR A 318 0.63 4.54 4.30
C TYR A 318 1.55 4.78 5.49
N LEU A 319 1.03 5.37 6.57
CA LEU A 319 1.79 5.62 7.78
C LEU A 319 2.27 4.32 8.43
N ALA A 320 1.44 3.27 8.45
CA ALA A 320 1.80 1.97 8.99
C ALA A 320 3.00 1.35 8.27
N LYS A 321 3.04 1.46 6.93
CA LYS A 321 4.15 0.97 6.11
C LYS A 321 5.43 1.75 6.43
N MET A 322 5.36 3.07 6.63
CA MET A 322 6.56 3.86 6.98
C MET A 322 7.13 3.42 8.32
N ILE A 323 6.29 3.27 9.34
CA ILE A 323 6.70 2.94 10.71
C ILE A 323 7.16 1.48 10.79
N GLY A 324 6.44 0.56 10.14
CA GLY A 324 6.73 -0.87 10.17
C GLY A 324 8.04 -1.22 9.46
N GLU A 325 8.36 -0.55 8.36
CA GLU A 325 9.60 -0.81 7.62
C GLU A 325 10.82 -0.05 8.18
N LEU A 326 10.63 1.04 8.94
CA LEU A 326 11.72 1.85 9.51
C LEU A 326 12.82 1.02 10.22
N PRO A 327 12.51 0.15 11.21
CA PRO A 327 13.55 -0.66 11.86
C PRO A 327 14.23 -1.66 10.90
N LEU A 328 13.51 -2.13 9.88
CA LEU A 328 14.04 -3.09 8.90
C LEU A 328 15.04 -2.43 7.95
N VAL A 329 14.78 -1.19 7.54
CA VAL A 329 15.69 -0.38 6.71
C VAL A 329 16.97 -0.05 7.47
N ILE A 330 16.89 0.17 8.78
CA ILE A 330 18.03 0.57 9.61
C ILE A 330 18.98 -0.60 9.89
N ALA A 331 18.46 -1.82 10.05
CA ALA A 331 19.23 -2.95 10.57
C ALA A 331 20.47 -3.32 9.73
N LEU A 332 20.33 -3.47 8.41
CA LEU A 332 21.44 -3.91 7.55
C LEU A 332 22.53 -2.84 7.35
N PRO A 333 22.22 -1.55 7.08
CA PRO A 333 23.23 -0.50 7.09
C PRO A 333 23.97 -0.37 8.42
N SER A 334 23.26 -0.60 9.53
CA SER A 334 23.86 -0.55 10.87
C SER A 334 24.86 -1.69 11.06
N ALA A 335 24.53 -2.91 10.61
CA ALA A 335 25.45 -4.05 10.66
C ALA A 335 26.71 -3.81 9.80
N PHE A 336 26.55 -3.24 8.60
CA PHE A 336 27.69 -2.87 7.75
C PHE A 336 28.57 -1.84 8.43
N HIS A 337 28.00 -0.73 8.91
CA HIS A 337 28.77 0.35 9.53
C HIS A 337 29.48 -0.10 10.80
N LEU A 338 28.84 -0.95 11.61
CA LEU A 338 29.41 -1.54 12.83
C LEU A 338 30.67 -2.37 12.54
N ILE A 339 30.75 -3.02 11.38
CA ILE A 339 31.90 -3.83 10.98
C ILE A 339 32.93 -2.99 10.22
N SER A 340 32.50 -2.24 9.20
CA SER A 340 33.41 -1.58 8.25
C SER A 340 34.11 -0.35 8.83
N TYR A 341 33.44 0.45 9.66
CA TYR A 341 34.05 1.68 10.20
C TYR A 341 35.17 1.39 11.21
N PRO A 342 35.05 0.45 12.16
CA PRO A 342 36.18 0.09 13.02
C PRO A 342 37.39 -0.46 12.25
N LEU A 343 37.16 -1.17 11.14
CA LEU A 343 38.22 -1.64 10.25
C LEU A 343 38.92 -0.49 9.52
N LEU A 344 38.19 0.57 9.15
CA LEU A 344 38.76 1.80 8.58
C LEU A 344 39.69 2.53 9.56
N GLY A 345 39.32 2.58 10.84
CA GLY A 345 40.10 3.25 11.89
C GLY A 345 39.21 4.02 12.86
N PHE A 346 38.71 3.32 13.89
CA PHE A 346 37.87 3.92 14.93
C PHE A 346 38.63 5.00 15.71
N HIS A 347 38.05 6.19 15.84
CA HIS A 347 38.67 7.28 16.62
C HIS A 347 37.71 7.93 17.62
N SER A 348 36.47 8.20 17.23
CA SER A 348 35.50 8.90 18.07
C SER A 348 34.09 8.31 17.96
N PHE A 349 33.44 8.13 19.11
CA PHE A 349 32.03 7.73 19.17
C PHE A 349 31.12 8.77 18.52
N PHE A 350 31.42 10.07 18.66
CA PHE A 350 30.63 11.12 18.04
C PHE A 350 30.62 10.97 16.52
N THR A 351 31.80 10.85 15.92
CA THR A 351 31.95 10.64 14.47
C THR A 351 31.31 9.33 14.02
N PHE A 352 31.48 8.25 14.78
CA PHE A 352 30.83 6.97 14.49
C PHE A 352 29.29 7.10 14.35
N PHE A 353 28.63 7.69 15.35
CA PHE A 353 27.17 7.84 15.36
C PHE A 353 26.68 8.89 14.38
N SER A 354 27.43 9.97 14.15
CA SER A 354 27.07 10.99 13.16
C SER A 354 27.13 10.45 11.72
N LEU A 355 28.20 9.74 11.36
CA LEU A 355 28.32 9.12 10.03
C LEU A 355 27.24 8.06 9.81
N TRP A 356 26.98 7.22 10.83
CA TRP A 356 25.87 6.28 10.82
C TRP A 356 24.52 6.98 10.60
N GLY A 357 24.24 8.03 11.37
CA GLY A 357 23.00 8.80 11.28
C GLY A 357 22.77 9.42 9.90
N PHE A 358 23.81 10.00 9.29
CA PHE A 358 23.71 10.55 7.93
C PHE A 358 23.53 9.46 6.86
N ALA A 359 24.22 8.32 6.99
CA ALA A 359 24.02 7.18 6.09
C ALA A 359 22.59 6.64 6.16
N ILE A 360 22.02 6.52 7.37
CA ILE A 360 20.62 6.10 7.58
C ILE A 360 19.65 7.13 7.00
N LEU A 361 19.85 8.43 7.27
CA LEU A 361 18.97 9.48 6.75
C LEU A 361 18.97 9.49 5.22
N ASN A 362 20.14 9.32 4.60
CA ASN A 362 20.28 9.21 3.15
C ASN A 362 19.54 7.97 2.61
N ALA A 363 19.68 6.81 3.26
CA ALA A 363 18.95 5.59 2.89
C ALA A 363 17.43 5.75 3.02
N LEU A 364 16.94 6.42 4.06
CA LEU A 364 15.51 6.70 4.26
C LEU A 364 14.94 7.65 3.20
N ALA A 365 15.69 8.68 2.81
CA ALA A 365 15.33 9.58 1.73
C ALA A 365 15.28 8.84 0.38
N ALA A 366 16.24 7.95 0.12
CA ALA A 366 16.26 7.10 -1.07
C ALA A 366 15.09 6.11 -1.12
N GLN A 367 14.73 5.54 0.03
CA GLN A 367 13.55 4.69 0.15
C GLN A 367 12.28 5.46 -0.25
N SER A 368 12.15 6.73 0.15
CA SER A 368 11.02 7.59 -0.23
C SER A 368 10.93 7.76 -1.75
N VAL A 369 12.06 7.99 -2.42
CA VAL A 369 12.12 8.08 -3.89
C VAL A 369 11.69 6.76 -4.53
N GLY A 370 12.20 5.63 -4.02
CA GLY A 370 11.84 4.31 -4.52
C GLY A 370 10.34 4.02 -4.39
N MET A 371 9.72 4.40 -3.26
CA MET A 371 8.27 4.27 -3.09
C MET A 371 7.49 5.16 -4.05
N PHE A 372 7.91 6.43 -4.22
CA PHE A 372 7.26 7.33 -5.17
C PHE A 372 7.28 6.77 -6.59
N ILE A 373 8.44 6.30 -7.06
CA ILE A 373 8.57 5.66 -8.39
C ILE A 373 7.67 4.42 -8.45
N GLY A 374 7.72 3.57 -7.43
CA GLY A 374 6.90 2.37 -7.34
C GLY A 374 5.39 2.65 -7.43
N PHE A 375 4.90 3.69 -6.77
CA PHE A 375 3.48 4.06 -6.81
C PHE A 375 3.05 4.73 -8.11
N THR A 376 3.99 5.28 -8.89
CA THR A 376 3.67 6.05 -10.09
C THR A 376 3.47 5.16 -11.31
N PHE A 377 4.22 4.06 -11.42
CA PHE A 377 4.19 3.19 -12.60
C PHE A 377 3.72 1.78 -12.26
N ASN A 378 2.88 1.22 -13.12
CA ASN A 378 2.32 -0.13 -12.96
C ASN A 378 3.26 -1.25 -13.45
N SER A 379 4.32 -0.91 -14.18
CA SER A 379 5.31 -1.87 -14.68
C SER A 379 6.58 -1.85 -13.83
N LEU A 380 6.95 -3.03 -13.29
CA LEU A 380 8.16 -3.18 -12.48
C LEU A 380 9.44 -2.87 -13.30
N GLU A 381 9.48 -3.24 -14.57
CA GLU A 381 10.62 -2.98 -15.46
C GLU A 381 10.86 -1.49 -15.67
N LEU A 382 9.77 -0.72 -15.86
CA LEU A 382 9.83 0.73 -15.99
C LEU A 382 10.31 1.37 -14.68
N CYS A 383 9.83 0.90 -13.53
CA CYS A 383 10.29 1.39 -12.23
C CYS A 383 11.80 1.17 -12.03
N ILE A 384 12.31 -0.03 -12.37
CA ILE A 384 13.72 -0.39 -12.22
C ILE A 384 14.60 0.49 -13.11
N THR A 385 14.22 0.70 -14.37
CA THR A 385 14.98 1.52 -15.32
C THR A 385 15.05 2.99 -14.90
N ILE A 386 13.91 3.59 -14.50
CA ILE A 386 13.87 4.96 -13.99
C ILE A 386 14.70 5.11 -12.71
N ALA A 387 14.59 4.12 -11.80
CA ALA A 387 15.35 4.14 -10.57
C ALA A 387 16.86 4.05 -10.81
N ALA A 388 17.31 3.15 -11.68
CA ALA A 388 18.72 3.03 -12.06
C ALA A 388 19.25 4.32 -12.70
N LEU A 389 18.47 4.96 -13.58
CA LEU A 389 18.82 6.25 -14.16
C LEU A 389 18.98 7.34 -13.08
N TYR A 390 18.02 7.42 -12.15
CA TYR A 390 18.08 8.34 -11.02
C TYR A 390 19.31 8.09 -10.14
N SER A 391 19.54 6.84 -9.71
CA SER A 391 20.70 6.49 -8.86
C SER A 391 22.03 6.78 -9.56
N THR A 392 22.11 6.55 -10.87
CA THR A 392 23.33 6.84 -11.65
C THR A 392 23.56 8.34 -11.78
N ALA A 393 22.49 9.13 -11.99
CA ALA A 393 22.59 10.59 -12.02
C ALA A 393 23.04 11.14 -10.65
N THR A 394 22.38 10.74 -9.55
CA THR A 394 22.77 11.17 -8.20
C THR A 394 24.18 10.72 -7.83
N MET A 395 24.62 9.58 -8.36
CA MET A 395 25.99 9.13 -8.25
C MET A 395 26.96 10.13 -8.88
N LEU A 396 26.83 10.41 -10.18
CA LEU A 396 27.74 11.31 -10.90
C LEU A 396 27.79 12.73 -10.30
N PHE A 397 26.65 13.26 -9.83
CA PHE A 397 26.55 14.58 -9.23
C PHE A 397 26.76 14.60 -7.70
N GLY A 398 27.19 13.49 -7.10
CA GLY A 398 27.39 13.35 -5.65
C GLY A 398 28.67 13.98 -5.09
N GLY A 399 29.56 14.52 -5.94
CA GLY A 399 30.76 15.25 -5.51
C GLY A 399 31.98 14.38 -5.19
N PHE A 400 32.06 13.16 -5.72
CA PHE A 400 33.24 12.29 -5.60
C PHE A 400 34.01 12.14 -6.91
N TYR A 401 33.31 11.89 -8.03
CA TYR A 401 33.95 11.60 -9.32
C TYR A 401 34.40 12.83 -10.11
N THR A 402 33.74 13.97 -9.93
CA THR A 402 33.96 15.16 -10.75
C THR A 402 34.44 16.32 -9.88
N ASN A 403 35.58 16.89 -10.28
CA ASN A 403 36.20 18.06 -9.61
C ASN A 403 35.94 19.38 -10.35
N THR A 404 35.50 19.31 -11.61
CA THR A 404 35.26 20.48 -12.46
C THR A 404 33.99 20.25 -13.26
N MET A 405 32.90 20.94 -12.90
CA MET A 405 31.62 20.82 -13.59
C MET A 405 31.30 22.11 -14.36
N PRO A 406 30.80 22.04 -15.60
CA PRO A 406 30.44 23.25 -16.32
C PRO A 406 29.27 23.96 -15.61
N LEU A 407 29.29 25.30 -15.66
CA LEU A 407 28.38 26.16 -14.89
C LEU A 407 26.90 25.83 -15.12
N TRP A 408 26.52 25.42 -16.33
CA TRP A 408 25.13 25.12 -16.70
C TRP A 408 24.61 23.79 -16.11
N LEU A 409 25.49 22.85 -15.73
CA LEU A 409 25.11 21.62 -15.03
C LEU A 409 25.13 21.80 -13.51
N ASN A 410 25.69 22.91 -13.00
CA ASN A 410 26.04 23.07 -11.59
C ASN A 410 24.87 22.90 -10.63
N TRP A 411 23.66 23.21 -11.06
CA TRP A 411 22.45 23.10 -10.24
C TRP A 411 22.02 21.65 -9.97
N LEU A 412 22.41 20.67 -10.80
CA LEU A 412 22.01 19.27 -10.66
C LEU A 412 22.52 18.62 -9.36
N ARG A 413 23.63 19.12 -8.81
CA ARG A 413 24.15 18.67 -7.51
C ARG A 413 23.12 18.86 -6.39
N TYR A 414 22.31 19.91 -6.47
CA TYR A 414 21.25 20.19 -5.48
C TYR A 414 20.08 19.21 -5.58
N GLY A 415 19.95 18.50 -6.71
CA GLY A 415 19.00 17.40 -6.86
C GLY A 415 19.52 16.06 -6.31
N SER A 416 20.82 15.96 -5.98
CA SER A 416 21.42 14.72 -5.47
C SER A 416 21.27 14.62 -3.96
N ILE A 417 20.49 13.64 -3.50
CA ILE A 417 20.36 13.32 -2.07
C ILE A 417 21.73 12.96 -1.49
N VAL A 418 22.58 12.28 -2.27
CA VAL A 418 23.88 11.82 -1.80
C VAL A 418 24.86 12.95 -1.60
N TYR A 419 24.80 14.01 -2.41
CA TYR A 419 25.66 15.18 -2.24
C TYR A 419 25.58 15.73 -0.79
N TYR A 420 24.37 15.91 -0.26
CA TYR A 420 24.18 16.43 1.09
C TYR A 420 24.62 15.46 2.19
N GLY A 421 24.31 14.16 2.04
CA GLY A 421 24.70 13.14 3.01
C GLY A 421 26.22 12.96 3.08
N TYR A 422 26.85 12.84 1.91
CA TYR A 422 28.29 12.68 1.78
C TYR A 422 29.05 13.92 2.26
N LEU A 423 28.59 15.13 1.91
CA LEU A 423 29.22 16.37 2.39
C LEU A 423 29.18 16.48 3.92
N ASN A 424 28.05 16.14 4.56
CA ASN A 424 27.95 16.11 6.02
C ASN A 424 28.87 15.09 6.67
N MET A 425 29.02 13.89 6.08
CA MET A 425 29.94 12.88 6.59
C MET A 425 31.40 13.36 6.52
N GLN A 426 31.79 14.00 5.41
CA GLN A 426 33.12 14.58 5.27
C GLN A 426 33.37 15.71 6.29
N MET A 427 32.40 16.61 6.49
CA MET A 427 32.53 17.70 7.47
C MET A 427 32.73 17.18 8.89
N VAL A 428 32.05 16.10 9.28
CA VAL A 428 32.23 15.54 10.63
C VAL A 428 33.58 14.83 10.77
N GLU A 429 33.95 13.96 9.82
CA GLU A 429 35.22 13.22 9.89
C GLU A 429 36.42 14.16 9.85
N PHE A 430 36.43 15.15 8.95
CA PHE A 430 37.58 16.04 8.75
C PHE A 430 37.53 17.31 9.61
N GLY A 431 36.36 17.71 10.11
CA GLY A 431 36.23 18.86 11.00
C GLY A 431 36.54 18.52 12.45
N THR A 432 36.09 17.36 12.94
CA THR A 432 36.24 16.93 14.34
C THR A 432 37.18 15.75 14.55
N GLY A 433 37.64 15.11 13.47
CA GLY A 433 38.51 13.96 13.55
C GLY A 433 39.99 14.30 13.75
N PRO A 434 40.85 13.28 13.79
CA PRO A 434 42.29 13.43 14.01
C PRO A 434 42.95 14.23 12.89
N PRO A 435 44.04 14.97 13.19
CA PRO A 435 44.71 15.82 12.21
C PRO A 435 45.30 15.01 11.05
N VAL A 436 45.23 15.57 9.85
CA VAL A 436 45.74 14.95 8.62
C VAL A 436 47.13 15.47 8.32
N SER A 437 48.09 14.58 8.07
CA SER A 437 49.47 14.96 7.76
C SER A 437 49.63 15.48 6.33
N CYS A 438 50.46 16.52 6.14
CA CYS A 438 50.79 17.07 4.83
C CYS A 438 51.47 16.03 3.93
N ALA A 439 51.27 16.11 2.60
CA ALA A 439 52.07 15.32 1.65
C ALA A 439 53.56 15.68 1.75
N ILE A 440 54.43 14.69 1.54
CA ILE A 440 55.89 14.88 1.57
C ILE A 440 56.38 15.56 0.28
N LYS A 441 55.62 15.46 -0.82
CA LYS A 441 55.95 16.05 -2.12
C LYS A 441 54.70 16.76 -2.67
N SER A 442 54.81 18.06 -2.95
CA SER A 442 53.78 18.83 -3.67
C SER A 442 52.39 18.81 -3.00
N SER A 443 52.28 19.41 -1.81
CA SER A 443 50.97 19.62 -1.17
C SER A 443 50.10 20.62 -1.95
N LYS A 444 48.78 20.39 -1.95
CA LYS A 444 47.77 21.31 -2.50
C LYS A 444 47.32 22.40 -1.51
N TYR A 445 47.68 22.25 -0.24
CA TYR A 445 47.21 23.11 0.84
C TYR A 445 48.22 24.24 1.11
N PRO A 446 47.82 25.53 0.97
CA PRO A 446 48.65 26.69 1.32
C PRO A 446 49.50 26.55 2.59
N THR A 447 48.94 26.03 3.69
CA THR A 447 49.69 25.88 4.96
C THR A 447 50.85 24.89 4.84
N CYS A 448 50.63 23.77 4.16
CA CYS A 448 51.67 22.76 3.94
C CYS A 448 52.74 23.25 2.96
N ILE A 449 52.36 24.00 1.92
CA ILE A 449 53.31 24.61 0.97
C ILE A 449 54.22 25.62 1.70
N ALA A 450 53.64 26.46 2.57
CA ALA A 450 54.41 27.41 3.36
C ALA A 450 55.39 26.69 4.31
N ALA A 451 54.97 25.60 4.94
CA ALA A 451 55.83 24.79 5.81
C ALA A 451 57.01 24.16 5.05
N ASP A 452 56.79 23.66 3.84
CA ASP A 452 57.85 23.08 3.00
C ASP A 452 58.85 24.12 2.50
N LEU A 453 58.40 25.34 2.18
CA LEU A 453 59.29 26.46 1.82
C LEU A 453 60.20 26.86 3.00
N VAL A 454 59.66 26.88 4.22
CA VAL A 454 60.45 27.14 5.43
C VAL A 454 61.49 26.04 5.66
N ARG A 455 61.12 24.75 5.50
CA ARG A 455 62.07 23.63 5.59
C ARG A 455 63.19 23.74 4.56
N ALA A 456 62.85 24.08 3.31
CA ALA A 456 63.83 24.24 2.25
C ALA A 456 64.80 25.42 2.51
N ALA A 457 64.31 26.52 3.10
CA ALA A 457 65.13 27.66 3.49
C ALA A 457 66.08 27.33 4.66
N GLN A 458 65.59 26.61 5.68
CA GLN A 458 66.39 26.16 6.83
C GLN A 458 67.49 25.17 6.41
N ALA A 459 67.18 24.22 5.53
CA ALA A 459 68.15 23.26 5.02
C ALA A 459 69.30 23.93 4.24
N LYS A 460 69.01 24.99 3.48
CA LYS A 460 70.03 25.78 2.77
C LYS A 460 70.96 26.55 3.73
N ASN A 461 70.44 27.06 4.84
CA ASN A 461 71.24 27.76 5.85
C ASN A 461 72.19 26.82 6.63
N LEU A 462 71.76 25.57 6.87
CA LEU A 462 72.61 24.54 7.49
C LEU A 462 73.75 24.07 6.58
N THR A 463 73.54 24.04 5.26
CA THR A 463 74.60 23.71 4.29
C THR A 463 75.57 24.87 4.04
N ALA A 464 75.21 26.11 4.39
CA ALA A 464 76.06 27.28 4.25
C ALA A 464 77.00 27.51 5.45
N SER A 465 76.73 26.88 6.60
CA SER A 465 77.56 27.02 7.82
C SER A 465 78.61 25.91 8.03
N SER A 466 78.66 24.89 7.17
CA SER A 466 79.67 23.82 7.28
C SER A 466 80.95 24.14 6.48
N GLY A 467 81.76 25.06 7.01
CA GLY A 467 83.21 25.12 6.78
C GLY A 467 83.96 24.33 7.87
N PRO A 468 85.19 23.85 7.65
CA PRO A 468 85.78 22.83 8.52
C PRO A 468 86.44 23.46 9.75
N ALA A 469 85.74 23.54 10.88
CA ALA A 469 86.38 23.57 12.21
C ALA A 469 85.38 23.48 13.38
N ALA A 470 85.83 22.72 14.38
CA ALA A 470 85.49 22.78 15.80
C ALA A 470 84.25 22.02 16.31
N ASN A 471 84.56 20.99 17.09
CA ASN A 471 83.72 20.32 18.07
C ASN A 471 82.97 21.34 18.95
N GLN A 472 81.64 21.35 18.85
CA GLN A 472 80.76 21.73 19.95
C GLN A 472 79.46 20.94 19.77
N GLN A 473 79.08 20.21 20.83
CA GLN A 473 77.79 19.53 20.94
C GLN A 473 76.66 20.52 20.62
N PRO A 474 75.70 20.16 19.74
CA PRO A 474 74.53 21.00 19.56
C PRO A 474 73.64 20.84 20.80
N ASP A 475 73.43 21.93 21.53
CA ASP A 475 72.38 22.05 22.54
C ASP A 475 71.03 21.73 21.90
N GLU A 476 70.35 20.73 22.45
CA GLU A 476 69.10 20.12 21.97
C GLU A 476 67.85 20.99 22.24
N HIS A 477 68.02 22.30 22.42
CA HIS A 477 66.95 23.22 22.78
C HIS A 477 67.00 24.47 21.91
N LEU A 478 66.34 24.43 20.75
CA LEU A 478 65.60 25.52 20.08
C LEU A 478 65.37 25.17 18.59
N VAL A 479 64.51 24.20 18.31
CA VAL A 479 63.82 24.13 17.01
C VAL A 479 62.34 23.93 17.31
N PRO A 480 61.47 24.96 17.22
CA PRO A 480 60.04 24.72 17.23
C PRO A 480 59.70 23.90 15.99
N SER A 481 59.23 22.68 16.18
CA SER A 481 58.80 21.77 15.11
C SER A 481 57.76 22.47 14.19
N PRO A 482 58.07 22.79 12.92
CA PRO A 482 57.14 23.55 12.10
C PRO A 482 56.18 22.58 11.40
N ILE A 483 54.95 22.57 11.93
CA ILE A 483 53.65 22.15 11.36
C ILE A 483 53.73 21.07 10.27
N SER A 484 53.39 19.83 10.63
CA SER A 484 53.26 18.68 9.73
C SER A 484 51.81 18.32 9.38
N PHE A 485 50.83 19.14 9.77
CA PHE A 485 49.39 18.82 9.65
C PHE A 485 48.60 19.94 8.99
N ILE A 486 47.58 19.55 8.22
CA ILE A 486 46.64 20.46 7.56
C ILE A 486 45.63 20.97 8.60
N PRO A 487 45.40 22.29 8.71
CA PRO A 487 44.35 22.85 9.56
C PRO A 487 42.96 22.34 9.15
N ASN A 488 42.11 21.99 10.13
CA ASN A 488 40.77 21.46 9.85
C ASN A 488 39.91 22.44 9.03
N GLU A 489 40.05 23.75 9.26
CA GLU A 489 39.31 24.78 8.52
C GLU A 489 39.65 24.78 7.02
N GLU A 490 40.94 24.70 6.70
CA GLU A 490 41.46 24.65 5.33
C GLU A 490 41.08 23.33 4.65
N LEU A 491 41.12 22.23 5.41
CA LEU A 491 40.67 20.93 4.93
C LEU A 491 39.19 20.97 4.57
N VAL A 492 38.35 21.58 5.43
CA VAL A 492 36.89 21.69 5.26
C VAL A 492 36.50 22.54 4.05
N ILE A 493 37.17 23.68 3.81
CA ILE A 493 36.91 24.53 2.63
C ILE A 493 37.18 23.75 1.33
N GLY A 494 38.21 22.90 1.33
CA GLY A 494 38.53 22.03 0.18
C GLY A 494 37.71 20.74 0.06
N LEU A 495 36.68 20.51 0.89
CA LEU A 495 35.88 19.27 0.86
C LEU A 495 34.79 19.25 -0.19
N ASP A 496 34.30 20.41 -0.64
CA ASP A 496 33.34 20.48 -1.75
C ASP A 496 34.11 20.67 -3.07
N PRO A 497 34.44 19.60 -3.81
CA PRO A 497 35.14 19.73 -5.08
C PRO A 497 34.32 20.50 -6.12
N MET A 498 33.00 20.66 -5.91
CA MET A 498 32.13 21.43 -6.80
C MET A 498 32.03 22.92 -6.39
N ARG A 499 32.58 23.31 -5.23
CA ARG A 499 32.80 24.70 -4.80
C ARG A 499 34.11 24.83 -4.01
N PRO A 500 35.27 24.71 -4.67
CA PRO A 500 36.56 24.66 -4.00
C PRO A 500 36.95 25.96 -3.27
N ASN A 501 36.28 27.08 -3.57
CA ASN A 501 36.58 28.39 -3.01
C ASN A 501 35.47 28.95 -2.08
N ASP A 502 34.32 28.26 -1.98
CA ASP A 502 33.23 28.72 -1.12
C ASP A 502 33.26 27.96 0.20
N VAL A 503 32.88 28.63 1.28
CA VAL A 503 32.62 27.95 2.55
C VAL A 503 31.46 26.97 2.34
N PRO A 504 31.64 25.68 2.63
CA PRO A 504 30.58 24.71 2.38
C PRO A 504 29.42 24.94 3.36
N ASN A 505 28.21 24.60 2.92
CA ASN A 505 26.99 24.82 3.69
C ASN A 505 27.08 24.16 5.08
N PRO A 506 26.52 24.77 6.14
CA PRO A 506 26.60 24.18 7.47
C PRO A 506 25.85 22.85 7.55
N ILE A 507 26.31 21.97 8.45
CA ILE A 507 25.79 20.60 8.60
C ILE A 507 24.25 20.57 8.78
N TRP A 508 23.70 21.49 9.58
CA TRP A 508 22.26 21.57 9.83
C TRP A 508 21.46 21.88 8.55
N PHE A 509 21.99 22.72 7.66
CA PHE A 509 21.32 23.09 6.41
C PHE A 509 21.22 21.90 5.47
N ASN A 510 22.34 21.19 5.27
CA ASN A 510 22.35 19.98 4.44
C ASN A 510 21.44 18.89 5.04
N THR A 511 21.38 18.79 6.36
CA THR A 511 20.48 17.85 7.06
C THR A 511 19.01 18.21 6.83
N LEU A 512 18.65 19.49 6.88
CA LEU A 512 17.31 19.95 6.54
C LEU A 512 16.96 19.68 5.07
N CYS A 513 17.90 19.85 4.14
CA CYS A 513 17.68 19.47 2.74
C CYS A 513 17.38 17.97 2.60
N LEU A 514 18.13 17.10 3.28
CA LEU A 514 17.88 15.65 3.28
C LEU A 514 16.51 15.28 3.87
N ILE A 515 16.15 15.88 5.01
CA ILE A 515 14.81 15.69 5.61
C ILE A 515 13.73 16.22 4.67
N GLY A 516 13.98 17.34 3.98
CA GLY A 516 13.11 17.90 2.96
C GLY A 516 12.87 16.93 1.82
N PHE A 517 13.91 16.32 1.26
CA PHE A 517 13.78 15.26 0.25
C PHE A 517 12.98 14.06 0.76
N PHE A 518 13.30 13.60 1.98
CA PHE A 518 12.56 12.51 2.62
C PHE A 518 11.06 12.82 2.71
N LEU A 519 10.67 13.98 3.24
CA LEU A 519 9.27 14.37 3.41
C LEU A 519 8.57 14.64 2.07
N PHE A 520 9.25 15.32 1.14
CA PHE A 520 8.70 15.67 -0.18
C PHE A 520 8.31 14.41 -0.95
N PHE A 521 9.21 13.44 -1.09
CA PHE A 521 8.92 12.21 -1.83
C PHE A 521 7.91 11.30 -1.10
N ARG A 522 7.85 11.33 0.23
CA ARG A 522 6.80 10.62 0.99
C ARG A 522 5.43 11.24 0.72
N LEU A 523 5.32 12.56 0.80
CA LEU A 523 4.07 13.26 0.51
C LEU A 523 3.62 13.02 -0.94
N LEU A 524 4.55 13.13 -1.89
CA LEU A 524 4.27 12.88 -3.30
C LEU A 524 3.81 11.44 -3.54
N GLY A 525 4.49 10.46 -2.94
CA GLY A 525 4.07 9.06 -2.99
C GLY A 525 2.66 8.82 -2.41
N TYR A 526 2.33 9.47 -1.29
CA TYR A 526 0.98 9.40 -0.71
C TYR A 526 -0.08 10.02 -1.63
N ILE A 527 0.21 11.18 -2.23
CA ILE A 527 -0.69 11.86 -3.18
C ILE A 527 -0.95 10.97 -4.40
N VAL A 528 0.11 10.40 -4.98
CA VAL A 528 0.00 9.49 -6.14
C VAL A 528 -0.87 8.28 -5.78
N LEU A 529 -0.61 7.64 -4.65
CA LEU A 529 -1.41 6.50 -4.20
C LEU A 529 -2.89 6.86 -3.94
N ARG A 530 -3.16 8.10 -3.49
CA ARG A 530 -4.52 8.58 -3.24
C ARG A 530 -5.29 8.92 -4.51
N ILE A 531 -4.61 9.42 -5.54
CA ILE A 531 -5.24 9.90 -6.79
C ILE A 531 -5.34 8.79 -7.82
N TYR A 532 -4.23 8.11 -8.12
CA TYR A 532 -4.12 7.16 -9.24
C TYR A 532 -4.64 5.77 -8.89
N HIS A 533 -4.59 5.37 -7.62
CA HIS A 533 -5.03 4.06 -7.16
C HIS A 533 -6.33 4.16 -6.36
N LYS A 534 -7.27 4.98 -6.84
CA LYS A 534 -8.65 4.89 -6.34
C LYS A 534 -9.22 3.56 -6.83
N PRO A 535 -9.69 2.68 -5.92
CA PRO A 535 -10.45 1.53 -6.36
C PRO A 535 -11.69 2.04 -7.10
N SER A 536 -11.85 1.60 -8.34
CA SER A 536 -12.98 1.90 -9.22
C SER A 536 -14.25 1.23 -8.74
#